data_AF-N6XF55-F1
#
_entry.id   AF-N6XF55-F1
#
_cell.length_a   1.000
_cell.length_b   1.000
_cell.length_c   1.000
_cell.angle_alpha   90.00
_cell.angle_beta   90.00
_cell.angle_gamma   90.00
#
_symmetry.space_group_name_H-M   'P 1'
#
loop_
_entity.id
_entity.type
_entity.pdbx_description
1 polymer ?
#
loop_
_entity_poly.entity_id
_entity_poly.type
_entity_poly.pdbx_seq_one_letter_code
_entity_poly.pdbx_strand_id
1 'polypeptide(L)'
;MSSSAFVTRDDGSVVIYQDAADRLDYGIDHAGLLRNGDTIKLSTWSAVGGVVISDEGVAGSVVVAMLEGTNGTVRNHVTTEAGRKRVTTFCVEPPPTCA
;
A
#
# COMPACT_ATOMS: atom_id res chain seq x y z
N MET A 1 22.90 -0.82 3.49
CA MET A 1 21.95 -0.46 2.42
C MET A 1 20.59 -0.97 2.87
N SER A 2 19.61 -0.09 3.09
CA SER A 2 18.22 -0.53 3.17
C SER A 2 17.78 -0.82 1.74
N SER A 3 17.35 -2.05 1.47
CA SER A 3 16.74 -2.40 0.19
C SER A 3 15.27 -2.68 0.42
N SER A 4 14.48 -1.61 0.47
CA SER A 4 13.04 -1.78 0.45
C SER A 4 12.61 -2.27 -0.92
N ALA A 5 11.80 -3.32 -0.96
CA ALA A 5 11.46 -4.02 -2.19
C ALA A 5 10.00 -4.46 -2.19
N PHE A 6 9.34 -4.26 -3.33
CA PHE A 6 8.01 -4.80 -3.59
C PHE A 6 8.16 -6.15 -4.27
N VAL A 7 7.61 -7.19 -3.66
CA VAL A 7 7.70 -8.55 -4.16
C VAL A 7 6.29 -9.15 -4.21
N THR A 8 5.96 -9.75 -5.34
CA THR A 8 4.82 -10.68 -5.41
C THR A 8 5.36 -12.08 -5.11
N ARG A 9 4.83 -12.70 -4.06
CA ARG A 9 5.18 -14.07 -3.69
C ARG A 9 4.53 -15.07 -4.64
N ASP A 10 4.99 -16.32 -4.60
CA ASP A 10 4.47 -17.40 -5.46
C ASP A 10 2.98 -17.67 -5.26
N ASP A 11 2.43 -17.37 -4.08
CA ASP A 11 1.01 -17.48 -3.75
C ASP A 11 0.17 -16.28 -4.25
N GLY A 12 0.79 -15.32 -4.93
CA GLY A 12 0.17 -14.10 -5.44
C GLY A 12 0.00 -13.00 -4.40
N SER A 13 0.40 -13.21 -3.15
CA SER A 13 0.41 -12.15 -2.13
C SER A 13 1.50 -11.13 -2.42
N VAL A 14 1.22 -9.87 -2.09
CA VAL A 14 2.22 -8.79 -2.19
C VAL A 14 2.85 -8.59 -0.82
N VAL A 15 4.18 -8.55 -0.79
CA VAL A 15 4.98 -8.16 0.37
C VAL A 15 5.86 -6.98 0.00
N ILE A 16 5.99 -6.09 0.98
CA ILE A 16 6.92 -4.99 0.96
C ILE A 16 7.96 -5.29 2.03
N TYR A 17 9.20 -5.51 1.60
CA TYR A 17 10.32 -5.54 2.50
C TYR A 17 10.71 -4.09 2.81
N GLN A 18 10.85 -3.75 4.10
CA GLN A 18 11.18 -2.41 4.57
C GLN A 18 12.05 -2.54 5.83
N ASP A 19 13.10 -1.72 5.97
CA ASP A 19 13.84 -1.64 7.22
C ASP A 19 12.98 -0.99 8.33
N ALA A 20 13.08 -1.49 9.56
CA ALA A 20 12.28 -0.98 10.67
C ALA A 20 12.54 0.50 10.99
N ALA A 21 13.71 1.04 10.62
CA ALA A 21 14.03 2.46 10.77
C ALA A 21 13.55 3.34 9.61
N ASP A 22 13.07 2.74 8.50
CA ASP A 22 12.63 3.49 7.35
C ASP A 22 11.22 4.04 7.52
N ARG A 23 11.00 5.20 6.88
CA ARG A 23 9.71 5.85 6.69
C ARG A 23 9.56 6.09 5.19
N LEU A 24 8.68 5.32 4.54
CA LEU A 24 8.60 5.26 3.06
C LEU A 24 7.21 5.62 2.57
N ASP A 25 7.16 6.34 1.46
CA ASP A 25 5.94 6.71 0.76
C ASP A 25 5.52 5.57 -0.18
N TYR A 26 4.26 5.16 -0.08
CA TYR A 26 3.67 4.07 -0.83
C TYR A 26 2.52 4.56 -1.69
N GLY A 27 2.72 4.48 -3.01
CA GLY A 27 1.69 4.76 -4.01
C GLY A 27 1.08 3.50 -4.60
N ILE A 28 -0.25 3.43 -4.66
CA ILE A 28 -0.98 2.39 -5.41
C ILE A 28 -1.77 3.05 -6.53
N ASP A 29 -1.47 2.67 -7.77
CA ASP A 29 -2.23 3.13 -8.93
C ASP A 29 -3.46 2.27 -9.18
N HIS A 30 -4.62 2.92 -9.21
CA HIS A 30 -5.91 2.33 -9.51
C HIS A 30 -6.47 2.76 -10.86
N ALA A 31 -5.66 3.22 -11.81
CA ALA A 31 -6.10 3.62 -13.14
C ALA A 31 -6.99 2.57 -13.82
N GLY A 32 -6.68 1.27 -13.67
CA GLY A 32 -7.50 0.17 -14.20
C GLY A 32 -8.88 0.01 -13.55
N LEU A 33 -9.11 0.62 -12.39
CA LEU A 33 -10.43 0.71 -11.77
C LEU A 33 -11.26 1.86 -12.36
N LEU A 34 -10.62 2.89 -12.92
CA LEU A 34 -11.27 4.11 -13.41
C LEU A 34 -11.74 3.97 -14.87
N ARG A 35 -12.77 4.73 -15.27
CA ARG A 35 -13.30 4.78 -16.65
C ARG A 35 -13.80 6.19 -16.93
N ASN A 36 -13.64 6.69 -18.16
CA ASN A 36 -14.30 7.88 -18.68
C ASN A 36 -14.28 9.10 -17.73
N GLY A 37 -13.10 9.53 -17.28
CA GLY A 37 -12.97 10.70 -16.39
C GLY A 37 -13.38 10.46 -14.93
N ASP A 38 -13.73 9.22 -14.54
CA ASP A 38 -13.91 8.85 -13.14
C ASP A 38 -12.62 9.03 -12.34
N THR A 39 -12.77 9.32 -11.05
CA THR A 39 -11.67 9.56 -10.13
C THR A 39 -11.90 8.80 -8.83
N ILE A 40 -10.86 8.70 -8.00
CA ILE A 40 -11.00 8.14 -6.66
C ILE A 40 -11.65 9.20 -5.77
N LYS A 41 -12.81 8.85 -5.20
CA LYS A 41 -13.54 9.70 -4.26
C LYS A 41 -13.00 9.58 -2.84
N LEU A 42 -12.73 8.34 -2.44
CA LEU A 42 -12.32 8.01 -1.08
C LEU A 42 -11.25 6.93 -1.12
N SER A 43 -10.25 7.11 -0.27
CA SER A 43 -9.22 6.13 0.07
C SER A 43 -9.14 6.06 1.59
N THR A 44 -9.17 4.85 2.15
CA THR A 44 -9.00 4.65 3.59
C THR A 44 -7.99 3.54 3.80
N TRP A 45 -6.95 3.87 4.55
CA TRP A 45 -5.90 2.92 4.89
C TRP A 45 -6.14 2.32 6.28
N SER A 46 -5.68 1.09 6.48
CA SER A 46 -5.66 0.44 7.79
C SER A 46 -4.50 -0.54 7.87
N ALA A 47 -3.94 -0.69 9.07
CA ALA A 47 -2.88 -1.64 9.35
C ALA A 47 -3.27 -2.52 10.55
N VAL A 48 -2.74 -3.75 10.55
CA VAL A 48 -2.70 -4.64 11.72
C VAL A 48 -1.24 -5.04 11.94
N GLY A 49 -0.80 -5.11 13.19
CA GLY A 49 0.59 -5.44 13.55
C GLY A 49 1.44 -4.19 13.81
N GLY A 50 2.74 -4.27 13.54
CA GLY A 50 3.72 -3.23 13.86
C GLY A 50 3.85 -2.08 12.85
N VAL A 51 2.85 -1.88 11.99
CA VAL A 51 2.89 -0.86 10.93
C VAL A 51 2.03 0.34 11.31
N VAL A 52 2.61 1.54 11.18
CA VAL A 52 1.92 2.82 11.36
C VAL A 52 1.70 3.47 10.01
N ILE A 53 0.54 4.08 9.82
CA ILE A 53 0.14 4.78 8.60
C ILE A 53 0.00 6.27 8.89
N SER A 54 0.57 7.11 8.03
CA SER A 54 0.43 8.57 8.09
C SER A 54 0.38 9.19 6.69
N ASP A 55 0.12 10.50 6.62
CA ASP A 55 0.19 11.30 5.39
C ASP A 55 -0.61 10.72 4.20
N GLU A 56 -1.82 10.18 4.49
CA GLU A 56 -2.71 9.59 3.49
C GLU A 56 -3.20 10.64 2.47
N GLY A 57 -3.25 10.25 1.20
CA GLY A 57 -3.69 11.15 0.12
C GLY A 57 -4.24 10.44 -1.10
N VAL A 58 -4.94 11.22 -1.93
CA VAL A 58 -5.44 10.81 -3.25
C VAL A 58 -4.97 11.83 -4.28
N ALA A 59 -4.27 11.36 -5.31
CA ALA A 59 -3.78 12.15 -6.42
C ALA A 59 -4.19 11.51 -7.75
N GLY A 60 -5.37 11.91 -8.26
CA GLY A 60 -5.93 11.35 -9.49
C GLY A 60 -6.28 9.86 -9.33
N SER A 61 -5.51 8.99 -10.01
CA SER A 61 -5.67 7.53 -9.93
C SER A 61 -4.83 6.86 -8.86
N VAL A 62 -3.91 7.61 -8.23
CA VAL A 62 -2.97 7.07 -7.25
C VAL A 62 -3.44 7.44 -5.85
N VAL A 63 -3.42 6.47 -4.95
CA VAL A 63 -3.55 6.70 -3.51
C VAL A 63 -2.19 6.54 -2.87
N VAL A 64 -1.88 7.42 -1.92
CA VAL A 64 -0.59 7.45 -1.24
C VAL A 64 -0.78 7.33 0.27
N ALA A 65 0.23 6.78 0.94
CA ALA A 65 0.38 6.82 2.39
C ALA A 65 1.85 6.60 2.76
N MET A 66 2.26 7.22 3.86
CA MET A 66 3.55 6.98 4.48
C MET A 66 3.43 5.81 5.44
N LEU A 67 4.30 4.78 5.29
CA LEU A 67 4.34 3.64 6.19
C LEU A 67 5.65 3.55 6.95
N GLU A 68 5.52 3.24 8.24
CA GLU A 68 6.62 3.02 9.18
C GLU A 68 6.45 1.67 9.87
N GLY A 69 7.57 1.03 10.21
CA GLY A 69 7.59 -0.25 10.89
C GLY A 69 7.46 -1.46 9.97
N THR A 70 7.44 -2.64 10.59
CA THR A 70 7.42 -3.95 9.90
C THR A 70 6.54 -4.93 10.66
N ASN A 71 6.42 -6.16 10.14
CA ASN A 71 5.60 -7.24 10.70
C ASN A 71 4.12 -6.85 10.81
N GLY A 72 3.57 -6.33 9.71
CA GLY A 72 2.17 -5.92 9.65
C GLY A 72 1.50 -6.25 8.32
N THR A 73 0.18 -6.16 8.32
CA THR A 73 -0.65 -6.25 7.11
C THR A 73 -1.36 -4.93 6.91
N VAL A 74 -1.20 -4.35 5.73
CA VAL A 74 -1.82 -3.09 5.32
C VAL A 74 -2.94 -3.38 4.35
N ARG A 75 -4.04 -2.64 4.50
CA ARG A 75 -5.18 -2.64 3.59
C ARG A 75 -5.48 -1.22 3.15
N ASN A 76 -5.73 -1.05 1.86
CA ASN A 76 -6.26 0.17 1.30
C ASN A 76 -7.64 -0.11 0.68
N HIS A 77 -8.64 0.63 1.12
CA HIS A 77 -10.00 0.57 0.62
C HIS A 77 -10.27 1.82 -0.23
N VAL A 78 -10.50 1.63 -1.52
CA VAL A 78 -10.85 2.73 -2.43
C VAL A 78 -12.30 2.64 -2.88
N THR A 79 -12.92 3.81 -3.00
CA THR A 79 -14.21 4.02 -3.66
C THR A 79 -14.06 5.12 -4.71
N THR A 80 -14.53 4.87 -5.93
CA THR A 80 -14.52 5.88 -7.02
C THR A 80 -15.77 6.76 -6.97
N GLU A 81 -15.80 7.88 -7.70
CA GLU A 81 -17.01 8.72 -7.81
C GLU A 81 -18.18 7.95 -8.43
N ALA A 82 -17.90 7.02 -9.36
CA ALA A 82 -18.88 6.10 -9.91
C ALA A 82 -19.30 4.95 -8.96
N GLY A 83 -18.81 4.94 -7.70
CA GLY A 83 -19.20 3.97 -6.67
C GLY A 83 -18.51 2.60 -6.77
N ARG A 84 -17.51 2.44 -7.65
CA ARG A 84 -16.72 1.20 -7.74
C ARG A 84 -15.81 1.08 -6.54
N LYS A 85 -15.59 -0.15 -6.07
CA LYS A 85 -14.79 -0.41 -4.87
C LYS A 85 -13.67 -1.41 -5.14
N ARG A 86 -12.54 -1.23 -4.48
CA ARG A 86 -11.44 -2.21 -4.45
C ARG A 86 -10.79 -2.18 -3.07
N VAL A 87 -10.36 -3.36 -2.63
CA VAL A 87 -9.50 -3.52 -1.47
C VAL A 87 -8.17 -4.10 -1.96
N THR A 88 -7.08 -3.41 -1.67
CA THR A 88 -5.72 -3.92 -1.87
C THR A 88 -5.15 -4.30 -0.51
N THR A 89 -4.54 -5.47 -0.40
CA THR A 89 -3.91 -5.96 0.83
C THR A 89 -2.48 -6.39 0.54
N PHE A 90 -1.55 -6.02 1.41
CA PHE A 90 -0.15 -6.45 1.33
C PHE A 90 0.48 -6.54 2.73
N CYS A 91 1.55 -7.33 2.83
CA CYS A 91 2.37 -7.45 4.03
C CYS A 91 3.49 -6.42 4.02
N VAL A 92 3.91 -5.95 5.19
CA VAL A 92 5.16 -5.20 5.39
C VAL A 92 6.03 -6.01 6.33
N GLU A 93 7.23 -6.37 5.88
CA GLU A 93 8.14 -7.28 6.57
C GLU A 93 9.57 -6.74 6.59
N PRO A 94 10.41 -7.14 7.56
CA PRO A 94 11.83 -6.83 7.52
C PRO A 94 12.48 -7.52 6.30
N PRO A 95 13.54 -6.93 5.71
CA PRO A 95 14.24 -7.56 4.59
C PRO A 95 14.77 -8.95 4.97
N PRO A 96 14.72 -9.94 4.05
CA PRO A 96 15.27 -11.25 4.33
C PRO A 96 16.77 -11.16 4.61
N THR A 97 17.21 -11.74 5.72
CA THR A 97 18.64 -11.84 6.04
C THR A 97 19.30 -12.82 5.07
N CYS A 98 20.41 -12.40 4.43
CA CYS A 98 21.27 -13.36 3.75
C CYS A 98 21.90 -14.26 4.82
N ALA A 99 21.63 -15.56 4.74
CA ALA A 99 22.30 -16.58 5.55
C ALA A 99 23.65 -16.96 4.93
#